data_AF-W6LGN3-F1
#
_entry.id   AF-W6LGN3-F1
#
_cell.length_a   1.000
_cell.length_b   1.000
_cell.length_c   1.000
_cell.angle_alpha   90.00
_cell.angle_beta   90.00
_cell.angle_gamma   90.00
#
_symmetry.space_group_name_H-M   'P 1'
#
loop_
_entity.id
_entity.type
_entity.pdbx_description
1 polymer ?
#
loop_
_entity_poly.entity_id
_entity_poly.type
_entity_poly.pdbx_seq_one_letter_code
_entity_poly.pdbx_strand_id
1 'polypeptide(L)'
;MPLDFVGKLHRTVYICNCAEEDREDLLRLLLKRCGSIEAWDALDSDRLAVIFAKMDSLSNALSFHGLSFINLETPLVVWKATEAPPPEASTQLTITSTSSPGGGELGLIPTTSNLVDITNNNEEENARRQARREARQQRLAAIQNTFQAEAARCDYTNPAIRAAKLREMSFRQLKALCVLTKAEINHKQEELASRRNNLVMIDSLLKSMTSPKVKS
;
A
#
# COMPACT_ATOMS: atom_id res chain seq x y z
N MET A 1 -2.98 -25.74 14.61
CA MET A 1 -4.20 -26.07 15.38
C MET A 1 -5.34 -25.37 14.68
N PRO A 2 -6.43 -26.06 14.30
CA PRO A 2 -7.56 -25.40 13.64
C PRO A 2 -8.14 -24.35 14.60
N LEU A 3 -8.30 -23.11 14.13
CA LEU A 3 -8.84 -22.03 14.95
C LEU A 3 -10.32 -22.27 15.25
N ASP A 4 -10.67 -22.14 16.53
CA ASP A 4 -12.06 -22.17 16.97
C ASP A 4 -12.70 -20.80 16.70
N PHE A 5 -13.44 -20.69 15.59
CA PHE A 5 -14.11 -19.45 15.16
C PHE A 5 -15.42 -19.17 15.93
N VAL A 6 -15.87 -20.10 16.77
CA VAL A 6 -17.14 -20.03 17.50
C VAL A 6 -17.11 -18.83 18.46
N GLY A 7 -17.98 -17.84 18.21
CA GLY A 7 -18.07 -16.62 19.02
C GLY A 7 -16.96 -15.58 18.80
N LYS A 8 -16.15 -15.71 17.73
CA LYS A 8 -15.05 -14.76 17.42
C LYS A 8 -15.16 -14.13 16.02
N LEU A 9 -16.19 -14.47 15.26
CA LEU A 9 -16.42 -13.96 13.90
C LEU A 9 -16.53 -12.43 13.83
N HIS A 10 -17.07 -11.79 14.87
CA HIS A 10 -17.26 -10.34 14.92
C HIS A 10 -15.95 -9.54 15.01
N ARG A 11 -14.83 -10.21 15.35
CA ARG A 11 -13.47 -9.64 15.45
C ARG A 11 -12.48 -10.30 14.50
N THR A 12 -12.99 -11.05 13.52
CA THR A 12 -12.19 -11.76 12.52
C THR A 12 -12.25 -11.02 11.20
N VAL A 13 -11.10 -10.90 10.56
CA VAL A 13 -10.92 -10.29 9.24
C VAL A 13 -10.28 -11.30 8.31
N TYR A 14 -10.80 -11.39 7.09
CA TYR A 14 -10.21 -12.18 6.02
C TYR A 14 -9.42 -11.26 5.10
N ILE A 15 -8.26 -11.75 4.67
CA ILE A 15 -7.33 -11.06 3.78
C ILE A 15 -6.99 -11.99 2.63
N CYS A 16 -7.22 -11.52 1.40
CA CYS A 16 -6.85 -12.17 0.14
C CYS A 16 -5.73 -11.43 -0.60
N ASN A 17 -5.15 -12.10 -1.61
CA ASN A 17 -4.07 -11.60 -2.45
C ASN A 17 -2.78 -11.32 -1.66
N CYS A 18 -2.50 -12.14 -0.65
CA CYS A 18 -1.28 -12.05 0.14
C CYS A 18 -0.45 -13.31 -0.08
N ALA A 19 0.68 -13.14 -0.78
CA ALA A 19 1.66 -14.19 -0.99
C ALA A 19 2.12 -14.76 0.36
N GLU A 20 2.33 -16.08 0.43
CA GLU A 20 2.67 -16.76 1.69
C GLU A 20 3.91 -16.17 2.37
N GLU A 21 4.84 -15.67 1.57
CA GLU A 21 6.10 -15.04 1.98
C GLU A 21 5.88 -13.70 2.70
N ASP A 22 4.83 -12.98 2.33
CA ASP A 22 4.54 -11.63 2.82
C ASP A 22 3.50 -11.64 3.96
N ARG A 23 2.92 -12.80 4.29
CA ARG A 23 1.94 -12.95 5.38
C ARG A 23 2.51 -12.54 6.73
N GLU A 24 3.74 -12.94 7.06
CA GLU A 24 4.38 -12.56 8.31
C GLU A 24 4.63 -11.05 8.41
N ASP A 25 5.05 -10.43 7.32
CA ASP A 25 5.30 -8.99 7.24
C ASP A 25 3.99 -8.20 7.33
N LEU A 26 2.92 -8.73 6.71
CA LEU A 26 1.58 -8.17 6.83
C LEU A 26 1.07 -8.26 8.28
N LEU A 27 1.27 -9.40 8.95
CA LEU A 27 0.90 -9.59 10.36
C LEU A 27 1.68 -8.64 11.27
N ARG A 28 2.98 -8.43 11.04
CA ARG A 28 3.78 -7.43 11.77
C ARG A 28 3.24 -6.03 11.55
N LEU A 29 2.84 -5.71 10.32
CA LEU A 29 2.25 -4.41 9.99
C LEU A 29 0.89 -4.22 10.69
N LEU A 30 0.03 -5.22 10.66
CA LEU A 30 -1.26 -5.22 11.35
C LEU A 30 -1.08 -5.12 12.86
N LEU A 31 -0.08 -5.78 13.44
CA LEU A 31 0.21 -5.68 14.87
C LEU A 31 0.66 -4.27 15.26
N LYS A 32 1.44 -3.60 14.40
CA LYS A 32 1.93 -2.23 14.64
C LYS A 32 0.87 -1.15 14.41
N ARG A 33 -0.05 -1.34 13.45
CA ARG A 33 -1.05 -0.34 13.04
C ARG A 33 -2.44 -0.58 13.64
N CYS A 34 -2.88 -1.83 13.73
CA CYS A 34 -4.22 -2.21 14.17
C CYS A 34 -4.26 -2.66 15.64
N GLY A 35 -3.15 -3.17 16.18
CA GLY A 35 -3.01 -3.56 17.59
C GLY A 35 -2.88 -5.06 17.82
N SER A 36 -3.13 -5.53 19.04
CA SER A 36 -2.89 -6.92 19.46
C SER A 36 -3.74 -7.93 18.69
N ILE A 37 -3.05 -8.88 18.05
CA ILE A 37 -3.63 -10.03 17.34
C ILE A 37 -3.71 -11.21 18.32
N GLU A 38 -4.87 -11.84 18.44
CA GLU A 38 -5.08 -13.00 19.31
C GLU A 38 -4.64 -14.29 18.61
N ALA A 39 -4.99 -14.43 17.33
CA ALA A 39 -4.61 -15.57 16.52
C ALA A 39 -4.70 -15.23 15.03
N TRP A 40 -3.98 -15.97 14.20
CA TRP A 40 -4.07 -15.91 12.75
C TRP A 40 -3.94 -17.32 12.18
N ASP A 41 -4.59 -17.59 11.06
CA ASP A 41 -4.53 -18.88 10.37
C ASP A 41 -4.68 -18.68 8.86
N ALA A 42 -3.98 -19.52 8.09
CA ALA A 42 -4.11 -19.55 6.65
C ALA A 42 -5.12 -20.64 6.29
N LEU A 43 -6.35 -20.24 5.92
CA LEU A 43 -7.40 -21.20 5.57
C LEU A 43 -7.12 -21.86 4.21
N ASP A 44 -6.66 -21.07 3.23
CA ASP A 44 -6.33 -21.50 1.88
C ASP A 44 -4.98 -20.91 1.45
N SER A 45 -4.43 -21.34 0.30
CA SER A 45 -3.19 -20.81 -0.29
C SER A 45 -3.19 -19.31 -0.59
N ASP A 46 -4.36 -18.65 -0.50
CA ASP A 46 -4.52 -17.22 -0.76
C ASP A 46 -5.40 -16.52 0.30
N ARG A 47 -5.78 -17.19 1.39
CA ARG A 47 -6.68 -16.63 2.41
C ARG A 47 -6.09 -16.69 3.80
N LEU A 48 -5.86 -15.50 4.37
CA LEU A 48 -5.41 -15.32 5.74
C LEU A 48 -6.58 -14.83 6.61
N ALA A 49 -6.90 -15.57 7.65
CA ALA A 49 -7.81 -15.14 8.70
C ALA A 49 -7.01 -14.55 9.86
N VAL A 50 -7.35 -13.33 10.29
CA VAL A 50 -6.74 -12.66 11.44
C VAL A 50 -7.82 -12.35 12.46
N ILE A 51 -7.62 -12.82 13.69
CA ILE A 51 -8.50 -12.58 14.84
C ILE A 51 -7.86 -11.52 15.71
N PHE A 52 -8.49 -10.35 15.80
CA PHE A 52 -8.03 -9.26 16.65
C PHE A 52 -8.55 -9.41 18.08
N ALA A 53 -7.78 -8.96 19.07
CA ALA A 53 -8.22 -9.00 20.46
C ALA A 53 -9.31 -7.96 20.77
N LYS A 54 -9.31 -6.82 20.05
CA LYS A 54 -10.25 -5.71 20.21
C LYS A 54 -11.07 -5.48 18.95
N MET A 55 -12.33 -5.05 19.12
CA MET A 55 -13.23 -4.71 18.00
C MET A 55 -12.77 -3.45 17.26
N ASP A 56 -12.19 -2.47 17.95
CA ASP A 56 -11.73 -1.20 17.34
C ASP A 56 -10.61 -1.41 16.31
N SER A 57 -9.83 -2.48 16.48
CA SER A 57 -8.76 -2.89 15.56
C SER A 57 -9.30 -3.34 14.20
N LEU A 58 -10.57 -3.76 14.13
CA LEU A 58 -11.19 -4.26 12.91
C LEU A 58 -11.44 -3.14 11.90
N SER A 59 -11.92 -1.97 12.35
CA SER A 59 -12.13 -0.80 11.49
C SER A 59 -10.82 -0.31 10.86
N ASN A 60 -9.73 -0.35 11.63
CA ASN A 60 -8.41 -0.01 11.12
C ASN A 60 -7.89 -1.08 10.16
N ALA A 61 -8.17 -2.37 10.40
CA ALA A 61 -7.81 -3.43 9.48
C ALA A 61 -8.55 -3.31 8.13
N LEU A 62 -9.83 -2.92 8.13
CA LEU A 62 -10.61 -2.70 6.91
C LEU A 62 -10.06 -1.55 6.04
N SER A 63 -9.38 -0.57 6.66
CA SER A 63 -8.72 0.50 5.90
C SER A 63 -7.55 0.02 5.02
N PHE A 64 -7.10 -1.23 5.19
CA PHE A 64 -6.10 -1.85 4.33
C PHE A 64 -6.68 -2.45 3.04
N HIS A 65 -8.00 -2.45 2.88
CA HIS A 65 -8.63 -2.87 1.63
C HIS A 65 -8.23 -1.93 0.48
N GLY A 66 -7.77 -2.51 -0.63
CA GLY A 66 -7.34 -1.78 -1.82
C GLY A 66 -5.88 -1.30 -1.78
N LEU A 67 -5.15 -1.55 -0.69
CA LEU A 67 -3.72 -1.21 -0.62
C LEU A 67 -2.88 -2.30 -1.28
N SER A 68 -2.01 -1.91 -2.20
CA SER A 68 -0.96 -2.79 -2.72
C SER A 68 0.11 -3.00 -1.65
N PHE A 69 0.29 -4.24 -1.21
CA PHE A 69 1.28 -4.60 -0.19
C PHE A 69 2.37 -5.44 -0.81
N ILE A 70 3.60 -4.89 -0.83
CA ILE A 70 4.85 -5.49 -1.32
C ILE A 70 4.85 -5.79 -2.82
N ASN A 71 3.85 -6.50 -3.36
CA ASN A 71 3.63 -6.62 -4.79
C ASN A 71 2.66 -5.53 -5.27
N LEU A 72 3.11 -4.69 -6.21
CA LEU A 72 2.29 -3.61 -6.81
C LEU A 72 1.28 -4.13 -7.82
N GLU A 73 1.36 -5.41 -8.17
CA GLU A 73 0.52 -6.04 -9.20
C GLU A 73 -0.88 -6.40 -8.68
N THR A 74 -1.03 -6.66 -7.38
CA THR A 74 -2.30 -7.11 -6.78
C THR A 74 -2.63 -6.34 -5.50
N PRO A 75 -3.76 -5.63 -5.43
CA PRO A 75 -4.21 -4.98 -4.21
C PRO A 75 -4.71 -6.01 -3.18
N LEU A 76 -4.50 -5.72 -1.90
CA LEU A 76 -5.04 -6.51 -0.80
C LEU A 76 -6.56 -6.37 -0.74
N VAL A 77 -7.26 -7.50 -0.63
CA VAL A 77 -8.71 -7.52 -0.41
C VAL A 77 -8.96 -7.91 1.03
N VAL A 78 -9.60 -7.03 1.79
CA VAL A 78 -9.80 -7.19 3.24
C VAL A 78 -11.28 -7.02 3.56
N TRP A 79 -11.89 -8.01 4.22
CA TRP A 79 -13.29 -7.94 4.62
C TRP A 79 -13.54 -8.56 5.99
N LYS A 80 -14.63 -8.16 6.66
CA LYS A 80 -15.00 -8.75 7.96
C LYS A 80 -15.61 -10.13 7.77
N ALA A 81 -15.36 -11.04 8.69
CA ALA A 81 -15.90 -12.39 8.63
C ALA A 81 -17.44 -12.49 8.78
N THR A 82 -18.10 -11.41 9.24
CA THR A 82 -19.56 -11.34 9.37
C THR A 82 -20.25 -10.71 8.15
N GLU A 83 -19.52 -10.43 7.07
CA GLU A 83 -20.03 -9.86 5.83
C GLU A 83 -19.75 -10.80 4.66
N ALA A 84 -20.62 -10.79 3.65
CA ALA A 84 -20.43 -11.60 2.45
C ALA A 84 -19.14 -11.19 1.72
N PRO A 85 -18.37 -12.14 1.18
CA PRO A 85 -17.10 -11.83 0.52
C PRO A 85 -17.32 -10.89 -0.67
N PRO A 86 -16.51 -9.83 -0.83
CA PRO A 86 -16.56 -8.95 -2.00
C PRO A 86 -16.30 -9.73 -3.30
N PRO A 87 -16.82 -9.27 -4.46
CA PRO A 87 -16.62 -9.94 -5.74
C PRO A 87 -15.14 -10.06 -6.14
N GLU A 88 -14.27 -9.20 -5.63
CA GLU A 88 -12.81 -9.26 -5.82
C GLU A 88 -12.14 -10.43 -5.07
N ALA A 89 -12.82 -11.03 -4.09
CA ALA A 89 -12.39 -12.25 -3.38
C ALA A 89 -12.98 -13.55 -3.97
N SER A 90 -13.76 -13.43 -5.06
CA SER A 90 -14.55 -14.53 -5.64
C SER A 90 -13.78 -15.44 -6.62
N THR A 91 -12.46 -15.30 -6.74
CA THR A 91 -11.64 -16.20 -7.58
C THR A 91 -11.54 -17.64 -7.04
N GLN A 92 -12.14 -17.98 -5.91
CA GLN A 92 -12.19 -19.35 -5.39
C GLN A 92 -13.51 -19.67 -4.65
N LEU A 93 -14.62 -19.68 -5.40
CA LEU A 93 -15.81 -20.47 -5.06
C LEU A 93 -16.25 -21.30 -6.28
N THR A 94 -15.31 -21.96 -6.95
CA THR A 94 -15.64 -23.18 -7.71
C THR A 94 -15.68 -24.33 -6.69
N ILE A 95 -16.72 -24.34 -5.87
CA ILE A 95 -17.03 -25.49 -5.03
C ILE A 95 -17.35 -26.65 -5.97
N THR A 96 -16.63 -27.73 -5.77
CA THR A 96 -16.92 -29.11 -6.17
C THR A 96 -18.40 -29.45 -5.94
N SER A 97 -19.26 -29.15 -6.91
CA SER A 97 -20.64 -29.65 -6.97
C SER A 97 -20.67 -30.95 -7.79
N THR A 98 -19.97 -31.98 -7.31
CA THR A 98 -20.24 -33.35 -7.73
C THR A 98 -21.46 -33.88 -6.98
N SER A 99 -22.66 -33.66 -7.52
CA SER A 99 -23.75 -34.66 -7.46
C SER A 99 -24.86 -34.40 -8.50
N SER A 100 -24.78 -35.20 -9.56
CA SER A 100 -25.86 -35.71 -10.44
C SER A 100 -26.62 -34.82 -11.45
N PRO A 101 -27.03 -35.40 -12.59
CA PRO A 101 -27.27 -34.70 -13.85
C PRO A 101 -28.75 -34.44 -14.14
N GLY A 102 -29.05 -33.32 -14.79
CA GLY A 102 -30.41 -33.02 -15.25
C GLY A 102 -30.49 -31.78 -16.13
N GLY A 103 -30.20 -31.97 -17.42
CA GLY A 103 -30.84 -31.32 -18.58
C GLY A 103 -30.84 -29.79 -18.71
N GLY A 104 -30.28 -29.30 -19.83
CA GLY A 104 -30.77 -28.09 -20.50
C GLY A 104 -29.72 -27.02 -20.80
N GLU A 105 -29.12 -27.15 -21.99
CA GLU A 105 -28.88 -26.09 -22.99
C GLU A 105 -28.26 -24.72 -22.62
N LEU A 106 -27.26 -24.37 -23.47
CA LEU A 106 -26.76 -23.03 -23.86
C LEU A 106 -25.57 -22.45 -23.09
N GLY A 107 -24.42 -22.37 -23.80
CA GLY A 107 -23.37 -21.39 -23.54
C GLY A 107 -21.95 -21.88 -23.79
N LEU A 108 -21.47 -21.74 -25.03
CA LEU A 108 -20.07 -21.98 -25.44
C LEU A 108 -19.06 -21.22 -24.57
N ILE A 109 -18.07 -21.93 -24.03
CA ILE A 109 -16.73 -21.40 -23.70
C ILE A 109 -15.70 -22.47 -24.11
N PRO A 110 -14.65 -22.15 -24.89
CA PRO A 110 -13.77 -23.15 -25.50
C PRO A 110 -12.86 -23.80 -24.45
N THR A 111 -12.99 -25.11 -24.30
CA THR A 111 -12.10 -25.97 -23.52
C THR A 111 -10.86 -26.28 -24.34
N THR A 112 -9.77 -25.54 -24.15
CA THR A 112 -8.44 -26.03 -24.55
C THR A 112 -7.86 -26.86 -23.42
N SER A 113 -8.02 -28.17 -23.58
CA SER A 113 -7.15 -29.23 -23.09
C SER A 113 -5.71 -28.78 -22.84
N ASN A 114 -5.20 -29.00 -21.62
CA ASN A 114 -3.85 -29.53 -21.33
C ASN A 114 -3.67 -29.72 -19.82
N LEU A 115 -4.10 -30.88 -19.32
CA LEU A 115 -4.04 -31.27 -17.90
C LEU A 115 -2.77 -32.08 -17.54
N VAL A 116 -1.65 -31.88 -18.25
CA VAL A 116 -0.42 -32.67 -18.08
C VAL A 116 0.78 -31.82 -17.61
N ASP A 117 0.65 -30.50 -17.47
CA ASP A 117 1.79 -29.59 -17.22
C ASP A 117 1.78 -28.90 -15.83
N ILE A 118 1.14 -29.50 -14.82
CA ILE A 118 0.99 -28.87 -13.49
C ILE A 118 2.19 -29.14 -12.57
N THR A 119 3.00 -30.18 -12.82
CA THR A 119 4.14 -30.51 -11.94
C THR A 119 5.44 -29.80 -12.29
N ASN A 120 5.75 -29.61 -13.59
CA ASN A 120 7.01 -28.99 -14.02
C ASN A 120 6.98 -27.45 -13.88
N ASN A 121 5.82 -26.83 -14.08
CA ASN A 121 5.65 -25.38 -13.90
C ASN A 121 5.85 -24.93 -12.44
N ASN A 122 5.54 -25.79 -11.46
CA ASN A 122 5.73 -25.49 -10.05
C ASN A 122 7.20 -25.40 -9.65
N GLU A 123 8.09 -26.20 -10.24
CA GLU A 123 9.53 -26.17 -9.92
C GLU A 123 10.22 -24.94 -10.49
N GLU A 124 9.92 -24.57 -11.76
CA GLU A 124 10.44 -23.34 -12.34
C GLU A 124 9.91 -22.09 -11.63
N GLU A 125 8.64 -22.10 -11.24
CA GLU A 125 8.06 -20.98 -10.51
C GLU A 125 8.62 -20.89 -9.08
N ASN A 126 8.85 -22.03 -8.41
CA ASN A 126 9.53 -22.08 -7.10
C ASN A 126 11.01 -21.65 -7.18
N ALA A 127 11.73 -22.02 -8.24
CA ALA A 127 13.10 -21.57 -8.47
C ALA A 127 13.16 -20.05 -8.74
N ARG A 128 12.21 -19.50 -9.51
CA ARG A 128 12.06 -18.06 -9.70
C ARG A 128 11.72 -17.33 -8.40
N ARG A 129 10.85 -17.91 -7.56
CA ARG A 129 10.53 -17.39 -6.22
C ARG A 129 11.76 -17.40 -5.31
N GLN A 130 12.53 -18.48 -5.28
CA GLN A 130 13.74 -18.60 -4.48
C GLN A 130 14.83 -17.63 -4.93
N ALA A 131 15.04 -17.46 -6.25
CA ALA A 131 15.96 -16.46 -6.78
C ALA A 131 15.55 -15.01 -6.40
N ARG A 132 14.24 -14.72 -6.35
CA ARG A 132 13.74 -13.42 -5.85
C ARG A 132 14.03 -13.24 -4.35
N ARG A 133 13.88 -14.30 -3.53
CA ARG A 133 14.22 -14.28 -2.09
C ARG A 133 15.69 -14.00 -1.88
N GLU A 134 16.56 -14.70 -2.61
CA GLU A 134 18.01 -14.53 -2.51
C GLU A 134 18.43 -13.13 -2.95
N ALA A 135 17.86 -12.61 -4.06
CA ALA A 135 18.11 -11.24 -4.50
C ALA A 135 17.62 -10.20 -3.48
N ARG A 136 16.47 -10.42 -2.82
CA ARG A 136 15.94 -9.54 -1.76
C ARG A 136 16.82 -9.58 -0.52
N GLN A 137 17.21 -10.77 -0.06
CA GLN A 137 18.10 -10.93 1.08
C GLN A 137 19.48 -10.32 0.83
N GLN A 138 20.03 -10.50 -0.36
CA GLN A 138 21.29 -9.85 -0.77
C GLN A 138 21.16 -8.33 -0.78
N ARG A 139 20.06 -7.77 -1.29
CA ARG A 139 19.81 -6.32 -1.26
C ARG A 139 19.69 -5.80 0.17
N LEU A 140 18.94 -6.49 1.04
CA LEU A 140 18.79 -6.10 2.44
C LEU A 140 20.11 -6.20 3.20
N ALA A 141 20.89 -7.27 2.98
CA ALA A 141 22.20 -7.44 3.58
C ALA A 141 23.18 -6.35 3.09
N ALA A 142 23.16 -6.00 1.81
CA ALA A 142 23.97 -4.91 1.27
C ALA A 142 23.60 -3.56 1.91
N ILE A 143 22.30 -3.25 2.03
CA ILE A 143 21.83 -2.03 2.70
C ILE A 143 22.26 -2.03 4.17
N GLN A 144 22.05 -3.14 4.88
CA GLN A 144 22.43 -3.26 6.29
C GLN A 144 23.94 -3.07 6.48
N ASN A 145 24.77 -3.65 5.60
CA ASN A 145 26.22 -3.48 5.63
C ASN A 145 26.63 -2.03 5.36
N THR A 146 26.00 -1.36 4.38
CA THR A 146 26.29 0.06 4.13
C THR A 146 25.90 0.94 5.31
N PHE A 147 24.73 0.68 5.92
CA PHE A 147 24.26 1.42 7.09
C PHE A 147 25.15 1.19 8.31
N GLN A 148 25.57 -0.05 8.57
CA GLN A 148 26.50 -0.36 9.65
C GLN A 148 27.89 0.25 9.41
N ALA A 149 28.37 0.26 8.17
CA ALA A 149 29.63 0.92 7.81
C ALA A 149 29.56 2.44 7.99
N GLU A 150 28.43 3.08 7.66
CA GLU A 150 28.21 4.51 7.94
C GLU A 150 28.09 4.80 9.43
N ALA A 151 27.40 3.94 10.18
CA ALA A 151 27.28 4.05 11.63
C ALA A 151 28.65 3.90 12.31
N ALA A 152 29.48 2.96 11.87
CA ALA A 152 30.84 2.76 12.37
C ALA A 152 31.80 3.90 11.99
N ARG A 153 31.57 4.58 10.86
CA ARG A 153 32.33 5.79 10.49
C ARG A 153 32.00 7.00 11.34
N CYS A 154 30.84 7.00 11.99
CA CYS A 154 30.40 8.10 12.83
C CYS A 154 30.71 7.79 14.30
N ASP A 155 31.95 8.05 14.72
CA ASP A 155 32.34 8.02 16.13
C ASP A 155 31.70 9.18 16.90
N TYR A 156 30.45 9.02 17.29
CA TYR A 156 29.72 9.97 18.13
C TYR A 156 30.20 9.97 19.58
N THR A 157 31.12 9.09 19.97
CA THR A 157 31.72 9.01 21.31
C THR A 157 32.58 10.23 21.61
N ASN A 158 33.23 10.81 20.59
CA ASN A 158 34.00 12.05 20.74
C ASN A 158 33.06 13.29 20.70
N PRO A 159 33.01 14.10 21.76
CA PRO A 159 32.12 15.26 21.83
C PRO A 159 32.40 16.32 20.76
N ALA A 160 33.67 16.46 20.31
CA ALA A 160 34.04 17.44 19.28
C ALA A 160 33.50 17.06 17.90
N ILE A 161 33.56 15.78 17.54
CA ILE A 161 33.04 15.24 16.26
C ILE A 161 31.50 15.36 16.26
N ARG A 162 30.86 15.02 17.38
CA ARG A 162 29.41 15.18 17.56
C ARG A 162 28.97 16.63 17.36
N ALA A 163 29.67 17.59 17.98
CA ALA A 163 29.37 19.01 17.83
C ALA A 163 29.55 19.50 16.38
N ALA A 164 30.63 19.07 15.71
CA ALA A 164 30.85 19.40 14.30
C ALA A 164 29.73 18.86 13.39
N LYS A 165 29.28 17.63 13.62
CA LYS A 165 28.19 17.01 12.84
C LYS A 165 26.84 17.68 13.09
N LEU A 166 26.54 18.05 14.33
CA LEU A 166 25.34 18.83 14.65
C LEU A 166 25.35 20.19 13.96
N ARG A 167 26.51 20.87 13.90
CA ARG A 167 26.66 22.11 13.12
C ARG A 167 26.40 21.87 11.63
N GLU A 168 26.98 20.81 11.06
CA GLU A 168 26.75 20.45 9.66
C GLU A 168 25.27 20.18 9.37
N MET A 169 24.58 19.45 10.24
CA MET A 169 23.14 19.19 10.13
C MET A 169 22.33 20.48 10.21
N SER A 170 22.62 21.34 11.19
CA SER A 170 21.93 22.64 11.32
C SER A 170 22.13 23.52 10.10
N PHE A 171 23.32 23.49 9.48
CA PHE A 171 23.59 24.21 8.24
C PHE A 171 22.78 23.66 7.06
N ARG A 172 22.66 22.33 6.91
CA ARG A 172 21.83 21.70 5.88
C ARG A 172 20.36 22.04 6.06
N GLN A 173 19.86 22.01 7.30
CA GLN A 173 18.49 22.38 7.64
C GLN A 173 18.22 23.86 7.32
N LEU A 174 19.13 24.75 7.71
CA LEU A 174 19.02 26.17 7.41
C LEU A 174 19.02 26.43 5.90
N LYS A 175 19.89 25.75 5.14
CA LYS A 175 19.92 25.83 3.67
C LYS A 175 18.59 25.34 3.07
N ALA A 176 18.05 24.22 3.55
CA ALA A 176 16.76 23.71 3.10
C ALA A 176 15.62 24.70 3.39
N LEU A 177 15.61 25.29 4.59
CA LEU A 177 14.64 26.32 4.96
C LEU A 177 14.75 27.55 4.06
N CYS A 178 15.96 28.03 3.76
CA CYS A 178 16.16 29.15 2.83
C CYS A 178 15.64 28.85 1.41
N VAL A 179 15.76 27.61 0.94
CA VAL A 179 15.23 27.20 -0.37
C VAL A 179 13.70 27.19 -0.35
N LEU A 180 13.10 26.63 0.71
CA LEU A 180 11.65 26.58 0.87
C LEU A 180 11.05 27.97 1.03
N THR A 181 11.66 28.85 1.83
CA THR A 181 11.18 30.22 1.98
C THR A 181 11.32 31.01 0.68
N LYS A 182 12.40 30.81 -0.08
CA LYS A 182 12.54 31.40 -1.42
C LYS A 182 11.43 30.92 -2.37
N ALA A 183 11.12 29.62 -2.36
CA ALA A 183 10.05 29.07 -3.17
C ALA A 183 8.68 29.67 -2.80
N GLU A 184 8.38 29.77 -1.50
CA GLU A 184 7.14 30.37 -1.01
C GLU A 184 7.04 31.86 -1.35
N ILE A 185 8.15 32.61 -1.25
CA ILE A 185 8.20 34.02 -1.67
C ILE A 185 7.90 34.17 -3.16
N ASN A 186 8.51 33.34 -4.01
CA ASN A 186 8.25 33.37 -5.45
C ASN A 186 6.78 33.05 -5.76
N HIS A 187 6.22 32.02 -5.13
CA HIS A 187 4.81 31.67 -5.29
C HIS A 187 3.87 32.83 -4.89
N LYS A 188 4.16 33.51 -3.77
CA LYS A 188 3.38 34.69 -3.35
C LYS A 188 3.56 35.88 -4.30
N GLN A 189 4.72 36.05 -4.91
CA GLN A 189 4.95 37.09 -5.92
C GLN A 189 4.15 36.82 -7.20
N GLU A 190 4.08 35.56 -7.66
CA GLU A 190 3.26 35.15 -8.80
C GLU A 190 1.76 35.34 -8.52
N GLU A 191 1.31 34.99 -7.31
CA GLU A 191 -0.06 35.22 -6.86
C GLU A 191 -0.41 36.73 -6.86
N LEU A 192 0.50 37.58 -6.37
CA LEU A 192 0.32 39.03 -6.39
C LEU A 192 0.33 39.60 -7.82
N ALA A 193 1.21 39.11 -8.69
CA ALA A 193 1.24 39.53 -10.09
C ALA A 193 -0.09 39.17 -10.79
N SER A 194 -0.60 37.97 -10.56
CA SER A 194 -1.89 37.52 -11.09
C SER A 194 -3.05 38.39 -10.59
N ARG A 195 -3.09 38.68 -9.29
CA ARG A 195 -4.11 39.57 -8.70
C ARG A 195 -4.02 40.99 -9.26
N ARG A 196 -2.82 41.54 -9.45
CA ARG A 196 -2.62 42.85 -10.09
C ARG A 196 -3.12 42.88 -11.52
N ASN A 197 -2.82 41.85 -12.30
CA ASN A 197 -3.33 41.72 -13.68
C ASN A 197 -4.86 41.65 -13.71
N ASN A 198 -5.47 40.88 -12.79
CA ASN A 198 -6.92 40.80 -12.67
C ASN A 198 -7.54 42.16 -12.30
N LEU A 199 -6.92 42.93 -11.40
CA LEU A 199 -7.39 44.28 -11.07
C LEU A 199 -7.32 45.24 -12.26
N VAL A 200 -6.23 45.20 -13.03
CA VAL A 200 -6.09 46.01 -14.26
C VAL A 200 -7.15 45.62 -15.29
N MET A 201 -7.44 44.33 -15.44
CA MET A 201 -8.51 43.83 -16.31
C MET A 201 -9.90 44.29 -15.85
N ILE A 202 -10.17 44.26 -14.54
CA ILE A 202 -11.45 44.76 -14.00
C ILE A 202 -11.58 46.27 -14.22
N ASP A 203 -10.52 47.04 -13.97
CA ASP A 203 -10.51 48.50 -14.21
C ASP A 203 -10.73 48.83 -15.69
N SER A 204 -10.11 48.10 -16.62
CA SER A 204 -10.33 48.30 -18.05
C SER A 204 -11.76 47.93 -18.47
N LEU A 205 -12.34 46.86 -17.90
CA LEU A 205 -13.74 46.49 -18.10
C LEU A 205 -14.68 47.58 -17.58
N LEU A 206 -14.46 48.09 -16.36
CA LEU A 206 -15.26 49.18 -15.80
C LEU A 206 -15.18 50.45 -16.66
N LYS A 207 -13.99 50.82 -17.14
CA LYS A 207 -13.80 51.93 -18.08
C LYS A 207 -14.53 51.71 -19.41
N SER A 208 -14.52 50.48 -19.94
CA SER A 208 -15.27 50.16 -21.16
C SER A 208 -16.79 50.25 -20.96
N MET A 209 -17.31 49.84 -19.80
CA MET A 209 -18.74 49.90 -19.47
C MET A 209 -19.24 51.32 -19.19
N THR A 210 -18.37 52.20 -18.71
CA THR A 210 -18.67 53.61 -18.42
C THR A 210 -18.50 54.52 -19.63
N SER A 211 -17.88 54.03 -20.72
CA SER A 211 -17.84 54.76 -21.98
C SER A 211 -19.25 54.82 -22.60
N PRO A 212 -19.78 56.02 -22.91
CA PRO A 212 -21.13 56.14 -23.46
C PRO A 212 -21.18 55.48 -24.83
N LYS A 213 -22.13 54.55 -25.03
CA LYS A 213 -22.47 54.04 -26.37
C LYS A 213 -22.79 55.23 -27.27
N VAL A 214 -21.87 55.58 -28.17
CA VAL A 214 -22.11 56.49 -29.27
C VAL A 214 -23.17 55.82 -30.16
N LYS A 215 -24.42 56.26 -30.01
CA LYS A 215 -25.53 55.84 -30.88
C LYS A 215 -25.25 56.42 -32.27
N SER A 216 -24.89 55.54 -33.19
CA SER A 216 -25.07 55.75 -34.63
C SER A 216 -26.55 55.77 -34.97
#